data_AF-A0A0M7A5R0-F1
#
_entry.id   AF-A0A0M7A5R0-F1
#
_cell.length_a   1.000
_cell.length_b   1.000
_cell.length_c   1.000
_cell.angle_alpha   90.00
_cell.angle_beta   90.00
_cell.angle_gamma   90.00
#
_symmetry.space_group_name_H-M   'P 1'
#
loop_
_entity.id
_entity.type
_entity.pdbx_description
1 polymer ?
#
loop_
_entity_poly.entity_id
_entity_poly.type
_entity_poly.pdbx_seq_one_letter_code
_entity_poly.pdbx_strand_id
1 'polypeptide(L)'
;MTAPYILQPDPYNPALSTSVTGIDHTGAEVDTRVVTEKPLTLFLNSQEVVTMMTIGDHPDLLAVGYLKNQNMLAPDDVITGIEYDDDLEVVIVRTERETNFEDKLKKKVRTSGCAQGTVFGDVMEGFETIDLPKDARLKTSWLYALTRAINTTPSLYLEAGAIHGCVLCRHDQPLVYMEDVGRHNAVDKIAGWMELNKVPAEDKIFYTTGRLTSEMVIKTVMMGIPILVSRSGFTAWGVELAQQAGLTLIGRARGKRFVVLSGSERIDFDMDPALADDEPRGSGRKGSEKAE
;
A
#
# COMPACT_ATOMS: atom_id res chain seq x y z
N MET A 1 -14.40 13.49 -16.22
CA MET A 1 -14.03 13.84 -14.84
C MET A 1 -14.13 12.56 -14.04
N THR A 2 -13.01 12.02 -13.56
CA THR A 2 -13.00 10.87 -12.65
C THR A 2 -13.74 11.26 -11.37
N ALA A 3 -14.60 10.38 -10.87
CA ALA A 3 -15.26 10.61 -9.58
C ALA A 3 -14.20 10.81 -8.48
N PRO A 4 -14.47 11.67 -7.48
CA PRO A 4 -13.52 11.93 -6.41
C PRO A 4 -13.21 10.63 -5.65
N TYR A 5 -11.99 10.55 -5.11
CA TYR A 5 -11.61 9.50 -4.18
C TYR A 5 -12.59 9.46 -3.00
N ILE A 6 -12.86 8.26 -2.48
CA ILE A 6 -13.56 8.09 -1.21
C ILE A 6 -12.65 8.58 -0.07
N LEU A 7 -11.36 8.26 -0.17
CA LEU A 7 -10.33 8.76 0.72
C LEU A 7 -9.06 9.08 -0.08
N GLN A 8 -8.53 10.29 0.11
CA GLN A 8 -7.36 10.80 -0.59
C GLN A 8 -6.34 11.35 0.41
N PRO A 9 -5.06 11.46 0.02
CA PRO A 9 -4.04 12.05 0.86
C PRO A 9 -4.30 13.55 1.11
N ASP A 10 -3.84 14.03 2.26
CA ASP A 10 -3.80 15.45 2.58
C ASP A 10 -2.34 15.94 2.67
N PRO A 11 -1.70 16.27 1.54
CA PRO A 11 -0.29 16.67 1.52
C PRO A 11 -0.01 17.99 2.25
N TYR A 12 -1.04 18.79 2.50
CA TYR A 12 -0.92 20.11 3.12
C TYR A 12 -1.17 20.08 4.63
N ASN A 13 -1.50 18.91 5.19
CA ASN A 13 -1.59 18.73 6.63
C ASN A 13 -0.22 18.98 7.29
N PRO A 14 -0.08 20.00 8.17
CA PRO A 14 1.19 20.33 8.79
C PRO A 14 1.72 19.25 9.74
N ALA A 15 0.87 18.32 10.19
CA ALA A 15 1.31 17.19 11.01
C ALA A 15 2.12 16.15 10.20
N LEU A 16 1.84 16.01 8.89
CA LEU A 16 2.39 14.94 8.06
C LEU A 16 3.74 15.29 7.41
N SER A 17 4.07 16.58 7.32
CA SER A 17 5.39 17.02 6.87
C SER A 17 5.73 18.41 7.39
N THR A 18 7.03 18.65 7.57
CA THR A 18 7.59 19.94 8.02
C THR A 18 8.50 20.54 6.96
N SER A 19 8.69 21.87 7.00
CA SER A 19 9.65 22.56 6.12
C SER A 19 10.99 22.66 6.83
N VAL A 20 12.06 22.28 6.15
CA VAL A 20 13.44 22.36 6.65
C VAL A 20 14.30 23.10 5.65
N THR A 21 15.10 24.04 6.13
CA THR A 21 16.08 24.76 5.32
C THR A 21 17.36 23.94 5.21
N GLY A 22 17.84 23.76 3.98
CA GLY A 22 19.07 23.06 3.65
C GLY A 22 19.90 23.83 2.64
N ILE A 23 20.93 23.17 2.11
CA ILE A 23 21.80 23.71 1.08
C ILE A 23 21.72 22.81 -0.15
N ASP A 24 21.57 23.39 -1.33
CA ASP A 24 21.51 22.65 -2.59
C ASP A 24 22.91 22.31 -3.16
N HIS A 25 22.93 21.65 -4.32
CA HIS A 25 24.17 21.25 -5.01
C HIS A 25 25.07 22.42 -5.47
N THR A 26 24.59 23.67 -5.41
CA THR A 26 25.35 24.89 -5.77
C THR A 26 25.84 25.66 -4.54
N GLY A 27 25.44 25.25 -3.33
CA GLY A 27 25.75 25.98 -2.10
C GLY A 27 24.71 27.02 -1.70
N ALA A 28 23.57 27.10 -2.41
CA ALA A 28 22.49 28.04 -2.09
C ALA A 28 21.53 27.47 -1.02
N GLU A 29 20.99 28.34 -0.17
CA GLU A 29 19.93 27.95 0.77
C GLU A 29 18.64 27.60 0.02
N VAL A 30 18.00 26.50 0.42
CA VAL A 30 16.74 26.03 -0.15
C VAL A 30 15.84 25.47 0.94
N ASP A 31 14.56 25.77 0.87
CA ASP A 31 13.55 25.13 1.72
C ASP A 31 13.03 23.86 1.04
N THR A 32 12.96 22.77 1.81
CA THR A 32 12.39 21.50 1.36
C THR A 32 11.38 20.97 2.36
N ARG A 33 10.32 20.35 1.85
CA ARG A 33 9.37 19.60 2.68
C ARG A 33 9.96 18.23 2.99
N VAL A 34 9.87 17.82 4.25
CA VAL A 34 10.27 16.48 4.71
C VAL A 34 9.13 15.84 5.48
N VAL A 35 8.90 14.55 5.24
CA VAL A 35 7.82 13.78 5.86
C VAL A 35 8.09 13.59 7.35
N THR A 36 7.05 13.70 8.18
CA THR A 36 7.11 13.40 9.60
C THR A 36 7.10 11.88 9.80
N GLU A 37 7.91 11.37 10.73
CA GLU A 37 7.92 9.96 11.13
C GLU A 37 7.66 9.88 12.64
N LYS A 38 6.60 9.18 13.03
CA LYS A 38 6.14 9.01 14.41
C LYS A 38 5.99 7.53 14.77
N PRO A 39 6.39 7.10 15.98
CA PRO A 39 6.06 5.76 16.45
C PRO A 39 4.55 5.65 16.70
N LEU A 40 3.95 4.49 16.45
CA LEU A 40 2.58 4.14 16.81
C LEU A 40 2.59 2.75 17.43
N THR A 41 2.22 2.64 18.70
CA THR A 41 2.16 1.35 19.40
C THR A 41 0.76 0.76 19.34
N LEU A 42 0.66 -0.43 18.77
CA LEU A 42 -0.58 -1.16 18.56
C LEU A 42 -0.80 -2.18 19.69
N PHE A 43 -1.97 -2.10 20.31
CA PHE A 43 -2.49 -3.12 21.22
C PHE A 43 -3.69 -3.82 20.60
N LEU A 44 -3.78 -5.13 20.82
CA LEU A 44 -4.99 -5.92 20.63
C LEU A 44 -5.48 -6.35 22.01
N ASN A 45 -6.66 -5.86 22.38
CA ASN A 45 -7.20 -5.96 23.74
C ASN A 45 -6.24 -5.33 24.77
N SER A 46 -5.56 -6.16 25.56
CA SER A 46 -4.60 -5.73 26.58
C SER A 46 -3.15 -6.09 26.21
N GLN A 47 -2.93 -6.64 25.02
CA GLN A 47 -1.63 -7.17 24.59
C GLN A 47 -0.96 -6.21 23.61
N GLU A 48 0.25 -5.76 23.94
CA GLU A 48 1.10 -5.01 23.00
C GLU A 48 1.52 -5.93 21.86
N VAL A 49 1.29 -5.50 20.62
CA VAL A 49 1.57 -6.26 19.41
C VAL A 49 2.88 -5.79 18.79
N VAL A 50 2.94 -4.50 18.43
CA VAL A 50 4.07 -3.91 17.70
C VAL A 50 4.08 -2.39 17.86
N THR A 51 5.27 -1.80 17.77
CA THR A 51 5.42 -0.35 17.52
C THR A 51 5.92 -0.17 16.09
N MET A 52 5.16 0.57 15.28
CA MET A 52 5.48 0.87 13.87
C MET A 52 5.91 2.33 13.75
N MET A 53 6.83 2.64 12.83
CA MET A 53 7.09 4.03 12.43
C MET A 53 6.15 4.38 11.27
N THR A 54 5.40 5.48 11.41
CA THR A 54 4.29 5.86 10.53
C THR A 54 4.33 7.36 10.26
N ILE A 55 3.50 7.86 9.34
CA ILE A 55 3.30 9.32 9.19
C ILE A 55 2.28 9.91 10.17
N GLY A 56 1.63 9.08 10.99
CA GLY A 56 0.66 9.50 12.01
C GLY A 56 -0.78 9.74 11.50
N ASP A 57 -1.08 9.50 10.22
CA ASP A 57 -2.46 9.50 9.73
C ASP A 57 -3.12 8.12 9.85
N HIS A 58 -4.44 8.13 10.03
CA HIS A 58 -5.28 6.93 10.06
C HIS A 58 -4.74 5.79 10.96
N PRO A 59 -4.43 6.06 12.25
CA PRO A 59 -3.91 5.04 13.17
C PRO A 59 -4.89 3.88 13.37
N ASP A 60 -6.19 4.17 13.30
CA ASP A 60 -7.29 3.21 13.33
C ASP A 60 -7.23 2.20 12.16
N LEU A 61 -7.09 2.70 10.94
CA LEU A 61 -7.04 1.87 9.73
C LEU A 61 -5.74 1.05 9.68
N LEU A 62 -4.61 1.65 10.06
CA LEU A 62 -3.34 0.95 10.15
C LEU A 62 -3.41 -0.19 11.17
N ALA A 63 -3.97 0.08 12.35
CA ALA A 63 -4.11 -0.91 13.42
C ALA A 63 -4.89 -2.15 12.96
N VAL A 64 -6.12 -1.94 12.47
CA VAL A 64 -6.99 -3.04 12.01
C VAL A 64 -6.35 -3.79 10.86
N GLY A 65 -5.79 -3.07 9.90
CA GLY A 65 -5.14 -3.66 8.74
C GLY A 65 -3.91 -4.49 9.06
N TYR A 66 -3.07 -4.02 9.99
CA TYR A 66 -1.92 -4.77 10.48
C TYR A 66 -2.39 -6.08 11.10
N LEU A 67 -3.34 -6.03 12.03
CA LEU A 67 -3.85 -7.24 12.70
C LEU A 67 -4.46 -8.22 11.69
N LYS A 68 -5.19 -7.72 10.69
CA LYS A 68 -5.77 -8.56 9.64
C LYS A 68 -4.69 -9.24 8.80
N ASN A 69 -3.73 -8.48 8.29
CA ASN A 69 -2.66 -9.02 7.44
C ASN A 69 -1.66 -9.90 8.20
N GLN A 70 -1.60 -9.80 9.53
CA GLN A 70 -0.88 -10.74 10.38
C GLN A 70 -1.71 -11.95 10.81
N ASN A 71 -2.95 -12.11 10.33
CA ASN A 71 -3.88 -13.16 10.74
C ASN A 71 -4.04 -13.21 12.28
N MET A 72 -4.22 -12.03 12.88
CA MET A 72 -4.51 -11.81 14.30
C MET A 72 -5.98 -11.44 14.55
N LEU A 73 -6.75 -11.22 13.47
CA LEU A 73 -8.20 -11.10 13.48
C LEU A 73 -8.78 -12.23 12.63
N ALA A 74 -9.52 -13.13 13.27
CA ALA A 74 -10.26 -14.18 12.59
C ALA A 74 -11.40 -13.58 11.74
N PRO A 75 -11.91 -14.30 10.72
CA PRO A 75 -13.01 -13.82 9.89
C PRO A 75 -14.30 -13.48 10.66
N ASP A 76 -14.53 -14.14 11.79
CA ASP A 76 -15.70 -13.99 12.66
C ASP A 76 -15.45 -13.12 13.91
N ASP A 77 -14.24 -12.57 14.07
CA ASP A 77 -13.95 -11.66 15.18
C ASP A 77 -14.74 -10.35 15.04
N VAL A 78 -15.37 -9.93 16.13
CA VAL A 78 -16.13 -8.68 16.22
C VAL A 78 -15.28 -7.62 16.92
N ILE A 79 -14.94 -6.56 16.20
CA ILE A 79 -14.28 -5.37 16.76
C ILE A 79 -15.33 -4.55 17.53
N THR A 80 -15.12 -4.37 18.82
CA THR A 80 -16.02 -3.63 19.72
C THR A 80 -15.61 -2.17 19.90
N GLY A 81 -14.35 -1.83 19.63
CA GLY A 81 -13.85 -0.47 19.74
C GLY A 81 -12.44 -0.31 19.17
N ILE A 82 -12.13 0.92 18.76
CA ILE A 82 -10.78 1.35 18.37
C ILE A 82 -10.53 2.68 19.08
N GLU A 83 -9.53 2.70 19.95
CA GLU A 83 -9.19 3.84 20.78
C GLU A 83 -7.78 4.31 20.39
N TYR A 84 -7.63 5.57 20.00
CA TYR A 84 -6.33 6.19 19.73
C TYR A 84 -6.07 7.32 20.72
N ASP A 85 -4.88 7.31 21.31
CA ASP A 85 -4.35 8.33 22.20
C ASP A 85 -3.16 9.01 21.50
N ASP A 86 -3.35 10.27 21.11
CA ASP A 86 -2.36 11.08 20.38
C ASP A 86 -1.14 11.46 21.25
N ASP A 87 -1.33 11.61 22.56
CA ASP A 87 -0.24 11.98 23.48
C ASP A 87 0.69 10.78 23.73
N LEU A 88 0.13 9.58 23.85
CA LEU A 88 0.89 8.34 24.05
C LEU A 88 1.33 7.68 22.75
N GLU A 89 0.77 8.11 21.61
CA GLU A 89 0.93 7.47 20.30
C GLU A 89 0.60 5.98 20.36
N VAL A 90 -0.54 5.67 21.00
CA VAL A 90 -1.04 4.31 21.24
C VAL A 90 -2.40 4.15 20.57
N VAL A 91 -2.55 3.05 19.84
CA VAL A 91 -3.85 2.62 19.30
C VAL A 91 -4.21 1.24 19.86
N ILE A 92 -5.44 1.11 20.35
CA ILE A 92 -5.96 -0.12 20.96
C ILE A 92 -7.16 -0.58 20.16
N VAL A 93 -7.07 -1.79 19.60
CA VAL A 93 -8.20 -2.48 18.97
C VAL A 93 -8.79 -3.45 19.97
N ARG A 94 -10.10 -3.35 20.25
CA ARG A 94 -10.83 -4.23 21.16
C ARG A 94 -11.71 -5.20 20.38
N THR A 95 -11.71 -6.45 20.79
CA THR A 95 -12.55 -7.51 20.23
C THR A 95 -13.40 -8.17 21.30
N GLU A 96 -14.55 -8.76 20.94
CA GLU A 96 -15.34 -9.55 21.88
C GLU A 96 -14.57 -10.76 22.42
N ARG A 97 -13.73 -11.35 21.57
CA ARG A 97 -12.87 -12.47 21.91
C ARG A 97 -11.60 -11.97 22.60
N GLU A 98 -11.28 -12.55 23.76
CA GLU A 98 -9.92 -12.44 24.29
C GLU A 98 -8.97 -13.30 23.45
N THR A 99 -7.96 -12.64 22.88
CA THR A 99 -6.94 -13.30 22.06
C THR A 99 -5.62 -13.35 22.83
N ASN A 100 -4.97 -14.50 22.85
CA ASN A 100 -3.59 -14.63 23.34
C ASN A 100 -2.66 -14.99 22.17
N PHE A 101 -1.84 -14.02 21.75
CA PHE A 101 -0.85 -14.18 20.69
C PHE A 101 0.60 -14.17 21.22
N GLU A 102 0.82 -14.47 22.50
CA GLU A 102 2.17 -14.44 23.10
C GLU A 102 3.19 -15.28 22.32
N ASP A 103 2.84 -16.51 21.95
CA ASP A 103 3.75 -17.40 21.23
C ASP A 103 4.01 -16.95 19.79
N LYS A 104 3.03 -16.29 19.16
CA LYS A 104 3.17 -15.66 17.84
C LYS A 104 4.11 -14.45 17.91
N LEU A 105 3.98 -13.64 18.96
CA LEU A 105 4.83 -12.47 19.22
C LEU A 105 6.26 -12.81 19.66
N LYS A 106 6.48 -13.99 20.27
CA LYS A 106 7.83 -14.50 20.56
C LYS A 106 8.59 -14.88 19.28
N LYS A 107 7.89 -15.27 18.21
CA LYS A 107 8.46 -15.65 16.90
C LYS A 107 8.69 -14.44 15.97
N LYS A 108 9.06 -13.27 16.51
CA LYS A 108 9.38 -12.07 15.73
C LYS A 108 10.57 -12.33 14.78
N VAL A 109 10.29 -12.65 13.51
CA VAL A 109 11.31 -12.69 12.46
C VAL A 109 11.55 -11.26 11.97
N ARG A 110 12.83 -10.82 12.02
CA ARG A 110 13.23 -9.57 11.39
C ARG A 110 13.24 -9.75 9.87
N THR A 111 12.27 -9.14 9.20
CA THR A 111 12.22 -9.13 7.74
C THR A 111 13.27 -8.13 7.21
N SER A 112 13.75 -8.32 5.98
CA SER A 112 14.84 -7.51 5.40
C SER A 112 14.41 -6.12 4.90
N GLY A 113 13.11 -5.82 4.92
CA GLY A 113 12.59 -4.45 4.83
C GLY A 113 12.49 -3.86 6.23
N CYS A 114 12.48 -2.53 6.36
CA CYS A 114 12.38 -1.82 7.64
C CYS A 114 11.14 -2.15 8.52
N ALA A 115 10.36 -3.19 8.22
CA ALA A 115 9.29 -3.70 9.06
C ALA A 115 9.81 -4.78 10.03
N GLN A 116 9.62 -4.52 11.32
CA GLN A 116 9.57 -5.59 12.32
C GLN A 116 8.28 -6.41 12.10
N GLY A 117 8.37 -7.74 12.09
CA GLY A 117 7.28 -8.56 12.62
C GLY A 117 6.30 -9.26 11.67
N THR A 118 6.68 -9.67 10.46
CA THR A 118 5.86 -10.68 9.75
C THR A 118 6.17 -12.07 10.30
N VAL A 119 5.17 -12.75 10.86
CA VAL A 119 5.29 -14.18 11.22
C VAL A 119 5.18 -14.99 9.95
N PHE A 120 6.29 -15.11 9.23
CA PHE A 120 6.36 -15.72 7.90
C PHE A 120 5.71 -17.11 7.79
N GLY A 121 5.75 -17.94 8.84
CA GLY A 121 5.18 -19.28 8.82
C GLY A 121 3.66 -19.28 8.68
N ASP A 122 2.96 -18.65 9.62
CA ASP A 122 1.50 -18.65 9.69
C ASP A 122 0.86 -17.93 8.48
N VAL A 123 1.53 -16.89 7.97
CA VAL A 123 1.02 -16.13 6.81
C VAL A 123 1.11 -16.96 5.53
N MET A 124 2.14 -17.79 5.37
CA MET A 124 2.28 -18.67 4.20
C MET A 124 1.24 -19.80 4.18
N GLU A 125 0.84 -20.31 5.34
CA GLU A 125 -0.23 -21.33 5.42
C GLU A 125 -1.56 -20.77 4.91
N GLY A 126 -1.91 -19.53 5.31
CA GLY A 126 -3.09 -18.85 4.77
C GLY A 126 -2.99 -18.58 3.27
N PHE A 127 -1.81 -18.15 2.80
CA PHE A 127 -1.56 -17.82 1.39
C PHE A 127 -1.88 -18.98 0.43
N GLU A 128 -1.52 -20.22 0.78
CA GLU A 128 -1.73 -21.38 -0.07
C GLU A 128 -3.19 -21.80 -0.21
N THR A 129 -4.07 -21.32 0.68
CA THR A 129 -5.49 -21.70 0.71
C THR A 129 -6.41 -20.76 -0.08
N ILE A 130 -5.92 -19.59 -0.49
CA ILE A 130 -6.73 -18.58 -1.19
C ILE A 130 -6.81 -18.88 -2.69
N ASP A 131 -8.03 -18.97 -3.21
CA ASP A 131 -8.31 -18.97 -4.66
C ASP A 131 -8.76 -17.57 -5.08
N LEU A 132 -7.96 -16.91 -5.93
CA LEU A 132 -8.28 -15.58 -6.44
C LEU A 132 -9.32 -15.68 -7.58
N PRO A 133 -10.27 -14.73 -7.69
CA PRO A 133 -11.29 -14.73 -8.74
C PRO A 133 -10.69 -14.85 -10.15
N LYS A 134 -11.08 -15.88 -10.89
CA LYS A 134 -10.57 -16.19 -12.24
C LYS A 134 -11.26 -15.37 -13.33
N ASP A 135 -12.43 -14.85 -13.02
CA ASP A 135 -13.26 -13.99 -13.86
C ASP A 135 -12.95 -12.50 -13.69
N ALA A 136 -12.12 -12.11 -12.70
CA ALA A 136 -11.62 -10.75 -12.60
C ALA A 136 -10.93 -10.31 -13.91
N ARG A 137 -11.17 -9.08 -14.33
CA ARG A 137 -10.63 -8.50 -15.57
C ARG A 137 -9.98 -7.16 -15.34
N LEU A 138 -8.92 -6.89 -16.10
CA LEU A 138 -8.26 -5.60 -16.19
C LEU A 138 -8.21 -5.17 -17.65
N LYS A 139 -8.83 -4.03 -17.97
CA LYS A 139 -8.65 -3.40 -19.28
C LYS A 139 -7.39 -2.55 -19.30
N THR A 140 -6.67 -2.55 -20.42
CA THR A 140 -5.50 -1.67 -20.60
C THR A 140 -5.87 -0.19 -20.54
N SER A 141 -7.05 0.18 -21.05
CA SER A 141 -7.60 1.54 -20.92
C SER A 141 -7.75 1.98 -19.45
N TRP A 142 -8.20 1.09 -18.57
CA TRP A 142 -8.31 1.35 -17.13
C TRP A 142 -6.95 1.56 -16.51
N LEU A 143 -5.98 0.70 -16.82
CA LEU A 143 -4.63 0.84 -16.29
C LEU A 143 -4.03 2.21 -16.63
N TYR A 144 -4.21 2.69 -17.87
CA TYR A 144 -3.72 4.02 -18.28
C TYR A 144 -4.45 5.17 -17.59
N ALA A 145 -5.77 5.06 -17.41
CA ALA A 145 -6.55 6.04 -16.67
C ALA A 145 -6.13 6.10 -15.19
N LEU A 146 -5.95 4.93 -14.55
CA LEU A 146 -5.51 4.80 -13.16
C LEU A 146 -4.12 5.37 -12.95
N THR A 147 -3.13 4.99 -13.77
CA THR A 147 -1.75 5.49 -13.61
C THR A 147 -1.69 6.99 -13.77
N ARG A 148 -2.40 7.55 -14.77
CA ARG A 148 -2.51 9.00 -14.96
C ARG A 148 -3.14 9.67 -13.74
N ALA A 149 -4.30 9.20 -13.29
CA ALA A 149 -4.99 9.77 -12.15
C ALA A 149 -4.09 9.75 -10.90
N ILE A 150 -3.57 8.58 -10.52
CA ILE A 150 -2.76 8.40 -9.32
C ILE A 150 -1.47 9.25 -9.36
N ASN A 151 -0.79 9.31 -10.50
CA ASN A 151 0.45 10.09 -10.62
C ASN A 151 0.23 11.61 -10.61
N THR A 152 -1.01 12.08 -10.74
CA THR A 152 -1.37 13.51 -10.74
C THR A 152 -2.16 13.94 -9.50
N THR A 153 -2.57 13.01 -8.65
CA THR A 153 -3.22 13.30 -7.37
C THR A 153 -2.25 14.03 -6.45
N PRO A 154 -2.60 15.21 -5.90
CA PRO A 154 -1.80 15.88 -4.88
C PRO A 154 -1.53 14.95 -3.70
N SER A 155 -0.26 14.77 -3.34
CA SER A 155 0.12 13.77 -2.34
C SER A 155 1.49 14.07 -1.72
N LEU A 156 1.76 13.52 -0.53
CA LEU A 156 3.05 13.67 0.14
C LEU A 156 4.18 13.10 -0.70
N TYR A 157 3.91 12.05 -1.49
CA TYR A 157 4.86 11.51 -2.45
C TYR A 157 5.35 12.54 -3.47
N LEU A 158 4.47 13.43 -3.94
CA LEU A 158 4.84 14.49 -4.88
C LEU A 158 5.48 15.69 -4.18
N GLU A 159 5.00 16.05 -2.98
CA GLU A 159 5.45 17.25 -2.25
C GLU A 159 6.78 17.05 -1.49
N ALA A 160 6.89 15.98 -0.71
CA ALA A 160 8.04 15.72 0.17
C ALA A 160 8.88 14.52 -0.27
N GLY A 161 8.31 13.60 -1.05
CA GLY A 161 8.97 12.35 -1.42
C GLY A 161 9.23 11.45 -0.21
N ALA A 162 10.21 10.54 -0.33
CA ALA A 162 10.63 9.60 0.73
C ALA A 162 9.51 8.76 1.38
N ILE A 163 8.38 8.62 0.71
CA ILE A 163 7.18 7.94 1.19
C ILE A 163 6.70 6.91 0.15
N HIS A 164 5.83 6.01 0.57
CA HIS A 164 5.14 5.07 -0.31
C HIS A 164 3.67 5.40 -0.42
N GLY A 165 3.13 5.24 -1.62
CA GLY A 165 1.71 5.39 -1.91
C GLY A 165 1.13 4.05 -2.33
N CYS A 166 -0.02 3.69 -1.77
CA CYS A 166 -0.82 2.55 -2.19
C CYS A 166 -2.25 3.00 -2.49
N VAL A 167 -2.86 2.40 -3.51
CA VAL A 167 -4.19 2.79 -3.97
C VAL A 167 -5.05 1.56 -4.23
N LEU A 168 -6.22 1.52 -3.62
CA LEU A 168 -7.26 0.57 -3.96
C LEU A 168 -8.10 1.15 -5.10
N CYS A 169 -8.24 0.39 -6.18
CA CYS A 169 -8.96 0.82 -7.37
C CYS A 169 -10.06 -0.19 -7.73
N ARG A 170 -11.06 0.29 -8.48
CA ARG A 170 -12.07 -0.55 -9.13
C ARG A 170 -12.28 -0.04 -10.55
N HIS A 171 -12.10 -0.90 -11.54
CA HIS A 171 -12.08 -0.52 -12.95
C HIS A 171 -11.06 0.61 -13.21
N ASP A 172 -11.46 1.71 -13.85
CA ASP A 172 -10.66 2.92 -14.10
C ASP A 172 -10.72 3.94 -12.94
N GLN A 173 -11.35 3.59 -11.82
CA GLN A 173 -11.56 4.50 -10.69
C GLN A 173 -10.64 4.18 -9.51
N PRO A 174 -9.77 5.12 -9.11
CA PRO A 174 -9.12 5.10 -7.81
C PRO A 174 -10.16 5.33 -6.69
N LEU A 175 -10.17 4.48 -5.65
CA LEU A 175 -11.13 4.58 -4.54
C LEU A 175 -10.49 5.18 -3.28
N VAL A 176 -9.38 4.61 -2.84
CA VAL A 176 -8.71 4.95 -1.59
C VAL A 176 -7.22 5.03 -1.85
N TYR A 177 -6.59 6.16 -1.54
CA TYR A 177 -5.16 6.36 -1.66
C TYR A 177 -4.57 6.67 -0.28
N MET A 178 -3.77 5.72 0.22
CA MET A 178 -3.01 5.82 1.47
C MET A 178 -1.53 6.06 1.22
N GLU A 179 -0.91 6.85 2.09
CA GLU A 179 0.53 7.08 2.10
C GLU A 179 1.13 6.69 3.46
N ASP A 180 2.39 6.26 3.46
CA ASP A 180 3.18 6.06 4.68
C ASP A 180 4.68 5.93 4.38
N VAL A 181 5.54 6.22 5.36
CA VAL A 181 7.00 6.01 5.27
C VAL A 181 7.29 4.54 4.91
N GLY A 182 6.56 3.61 5.53
CA GLY A 182 6.63 2.18 5.24
C GLY A 182 5.59 1.76 4.19
N ARG A 183 6.01 1.17 3.07
CA ARG A 183 5.07 0.59 2.09
C ARG A 183 4.10 -0.43 2.72
N HIS A 184 4.55 -1.14 3.74
CA HIS A 184 3.73 -2.15 4.42
C HIS A 184 2.59 -1.50 5.20
N ASN A 185 2.86 -0.35 5.85
CA ASN A 185 1.85 0.41 6.56
C ASN A 185 0.80 0.98 5.60
N ALA A 186 1.22 1.47 4.43
CA ALA A 186 0.28 1.95 3.41
C ALA A 186 -0.65 0.84 2.89
N VAL A 187 -0.14 -0.39 2.76
CA VAL A 187 -0.97 -1.58 2.44
C VAL A 187 -1.91 -1.91 3.59
N ASP A 188 -1.39 -1.91 4.82
CA ASP A 188 -2.17 -2.24 6.02
C ASP A 188 -3.32 -1.24 6.20
N LYS A 189 -3.10 0.08 6.03
CA LYS A 189 -4.17 1.08 6.06
C LYS A 189 -5.30 0.77 5.08
N ILE A 190 -4.99 0.31 3.86
CA ILE A 190 -6.02 -0.12 2.89
C ILE A 190 -6.74 -1.37 3.38
N ALA A 191 -6.02 -2.36 3.91
CA ALA A 191 -6.63 -3.58 4.46
C ALA A 191 -7.58 -3.27 5.61
N GLY A 192 -7.19 -2.38 6.53
CA GLY A 192 -8.06 -1.94 7.63
C GLY A 192 -9.27 -1.15 7.14
N TRP A 193 -9.10 -0.28 6.15
CA TRP A 193 -10.22 0.40 5.52
C TRP A 193 -11.21 -0.59 4.88
N MET A 194 -10.72 -1.60 4.15
CA MET A 194 -11.57 -2.63 3.54
C MET A 194 -12.33 -3.43 4.60
N GLU A 195 -11.66 -3.83 5.69
CA GLU A 195 -12.27 -4.58 6.79
C GLU A 195 -13.36 -3.79 7.50
N LEU A 196 -13.09 -2.52 7.86
CA LEU A 196 -14.05 -1.68 8.57
C LEU A 196 -15.25 -1.27 7.70
N ASN A 197 -15.04 -1.08 6.39
CA ASN A 197 -16.09 -0.72 5.45
C ASN A 197 -16.73 -1.93 4.76
N LYS A 198 -16.32 -3.16 5.12
CA LYS A 198 -16.81 -4.43 4.55
C LYS A 198 -16.77 -4.43 3.02
N VAL A 199 -15.66 -3.94 2.46
CA VAL A 199 -15.48 -3.81 1.01
C VAL A 199 -14.96 -5.12 0.42
N PRO A 200 -15.67 -5.72 -0.56
CA PRO A 200 -15.21 -6.94 -1.20
C PRO A 200 -13.97 -6.67 -2.06
N ALA A 201 -13.08 -7.65 -2.13
CA ALA A 201 -11.79 -7.57 -2.81
C ALA A 201 -11.82 -8.05 -4.28
N GLU A 202 -12.84 -8.82 -4.63
CA GLU A 202 -12.89 -9.65 -5.85
C GLU A 202 -12.81 -8.87 -7.17
N ASP A 203 -13.28 -7.62 -7.18
CA ASP A 203 -13.28 -6.71 -8.35
C ASP A 203 -12.23 -5.59 -8.22
N LYS A 204 -11.30 -5.71 -7.26
CA LYS A 204 -10.32 -4.66 -6.96
C LYS A 204 -9.00 -4.85 -7.69
N ILE A 205 -8.36 -3.71 -7.89
CA ILE A 205 -6.99 -3.58 -8.38
C ILE A 205 -6.19 -2.86 -7.30
N PHE A 206 -5.09 -3.46 -6.86
CA PHE A 206 -4.18 -2.83 -5.90
C PHE A 206 -3.00 -2.21 -6.64
N TYR A 207 -2.81 -0.91 -6.48
CA TYR A 207 -1.66 -0.19 -7.04
C TYR A 207 -0.70 0.23 -5.93
N THR A 208 0.61 0.11 -6.16
CA THR A 208 1.64 0.60 -5.22
C THR A 208 2.80 1.31 -5.94
N THR A 209 3.37 2.32 -5.29
CA THR A 209 4.60 2.97 -5.77
C THR A 209 5.86 2.15 -5.46
N GLY A 210 5.78 1.19 -4.53
CA GLY A 210 6.88 0.36 -4.06
C GLY A 210 7.21 -0.83 -4.98
N ARG A 211 8.32 -1.53 -4.68
CA ARG A 211 8.69 -2.78 -5.38
C ARG A 211 7.72 -3.91 -5.05
N LEU A 212 7.48 -4.79 -6.01
CA LEU A 212 6.66 -6.00 -5.85
C LEU A 212 7.51 -7.11 -5.23
N THR A 213 7.70 -7.04 -3.91
CA THR A 213 8.38 -8.06 -3.11
C THR A 213 7.43 -9.20 -2.74
N SER A 214 7.97 -10.31 -2.22
CA SER A 214 7.15 -11.43 -1.71
C SER A 214 6.12 -10.97 -0.69
N GLU A 215 6.49 -10.12 0.27
CA GLU A 215 5.56 -9.58 1.27
C GLU A 215 4.39 -8.78 0.64
N MET A 216 4.64 -8.00 -0.40
CA MET A 216 3.59 -7.23 -1.08
C MET A 216 2.61 -8.16 -1.79
N VAL A 217 3.14 -9.20 -2.44
CA VAL A 217 2.34 -10.24 -3.10
C VAL A 217 1.51 -11.01 -2.08
N ILE A 218 2.14 -11.47 -1.00
CA ILE A 218 1.47 -12.21 0.09
C ILE A 218 0.32 -11.38 0.67
N LYS A 219 0.56 -10.12 1.06
CA LYS A 219 -0.50 -9.26 1.61
C LYS A 219 -1.64 -9.06 0.61
N THR A 220 -1.33 -8.83 -0.67
CA THR A 220 -2.37 -8.60 -1.69
C THR A 220 -3.23 -9.85 -1.89
N VAL A 221 -2.62 -11.04 -1.91
CA VAL A 221 -3.34 -12.32 -1.97
C VAL A 221 -4.15 -12.54 -0.71
N MET A 222 -3.61 -12.26 0.48
CA MET A 222 -4.32 -12.38 1.76
C MET A 222 -5.52 -11.45 1.87
N MET A 223 -5.45 -10.29 1.21
CA MET A 223 -6.58 -9.37 1.06
C MET A 223 -7.61 -9.86 0.01
N GLY A 224 -7.34 -10.93 -0.72
CA GLY A 224 -8.21 -11.48 -1.77
C GLY A 224 -8.25 -10.65 -3.06
N ILE A 225 -7.30 -9.73 -3.27
CA ILE A 225 -7.29 -8.83 -4.43
C ILE A 225 -6.59 -9.53 -5.61
N PRO A 226 -7.25 -9.70 -6.77
CA PRO A 226 -6.73 -10.53 -7.86
C PRO A 226 -5.65 -9.85 -8.72
N ILE A 227 -5.51 -8.52 -8.65
CA ILE A 227 -4.63 -7.74 -9.52
C ILE A 227 -3.74 -6.80 -8.70
N LEU A 228 -2.42 -6.94 -8.86
CA LEU A 228 -1.40 -6.13 -8.22
C LEU A 228 -0.56 -5.39 -9.26
N VAL A 229 -0.54 -4.07 -9.17
CA VAL A 229 0.13 -3.16 -10.10
C VAL A 229 1.17 -2.33 -9.38
N SER A 230 2.33 -2.13 -10.01
CA SER A 230 3.35 -1.21 -9.54
C SER A 230 4.08 -0.47 -10.66
N ARG A 231 4.47 0.78 -10.40
CA ARG A 231 5.41 1.55 -11.23
C ARG A 231 6.87 1.13 -11.09
N SER A 232 7.16 0.26 -10.12
CA SER A 232 8.50 -0.21 -9.75
C SER A 232 8.78 -1.63 -10.26
N GLY A 233 9.92 -2.19 -9.89
CA GLY A 233 10.35 -3.54 -10.29
C GLY A 233 9.78 -4.66 -9.41
N PHE A 234 10.21 -5.87 -9.71
CA PHE A 234 9.81 -7.12 -9.04
C PHE A 234 11.01 -7.74 -8.31
N THR A 235 10.74 -8.62 -7.35
CA THR A 235 11.73 -9.62 -6.90
C THR A 235 11.38 -10.98 -7.49
N ALA A 236 12.39 -11.82 -7.74
CA ALA A 236 12.18 -13.16 -8.31
C ALA A 236 11.18 -13.98 -7.49
N TRP A 237 11.38 -14.05 -6.18
CA TRP A 237 10.49 -14.76 -5.27
C TRP A 237 9.07 -14.17 -5.23
N GLY A 238 8.90 -12.85 -5.40
CA GLY A 238 7.57 -12.24 -5.51
C GLY A 238 6.83 -12.68 -6.77
N VAL A 239 7.55 -12.83 -7.90
CA VAL A 239 6.99 -13.36 -9.14
C VAL A 239 6.56 -14.82 -8.98
N GLU A 240 7.41 -15.66 -8.37
CA GLU A 240 7.11 -17.07 -8.11
C GLU A 240 5.83 -17.22 -7.27
N LEU A 241 5.71 -16.46 -6.18
CA LEU A 241 4.50 -16.47 -5.34
C LEU A 241 3.27 -16.01 -6.11
N ALA A 242 3.38 -14.95 -6.92
CA ALA A 242 2.24 -14.47 -7.70
C ALA A 242 1.77 -15.51 -8.73
N GLN A 243 2.69 -16.26 -9.34
CA GLN A 243 2.36 -17.35 -10.25
C GLN A 243 1.69 -18.51 -9.51
N GLN A 244 2.19 -18.87 -8.33
CA GLN A 244 1.60 -19.91 -7.48
C GLN A 244 0.16 -19.57 -7.08
N ALA A 245 -0.10 -18.33 -6.66
CA ALA A 245 -1.42 -17.88 -6.23
C ALA A 245 -2.37 -17.51 -7.38
N GLY A 246 -1.90 -17.53 -8.63
CA GLY A 246 -2.68 -17.04 -9.77
C GLY A 246 -3.02 -15.55 -9.65
N LEU A 247 -2.14 -14.73 -9.05
CA LEU A 247 -2.27 -13.28 -8.96
C LEU A 247 -1.83 -12.62 -10.27
N THR A 248 -2.60 -11.66 -10.79
CA THR A 248 -2.16 -10.84 -11.92
C THR A 248 -1.13 -9.82 -11.43
N LEU A 249 0.13 -9.98 -11.85
CA LEU A 249 1.26 -9.18 -11.35
C LEU A 249 1.83 -8.30 -12.45
N ILE A 250 1.61 -6.99 -12.32
CA ILE A 250 2.02 -5.98 -13.29
C ILE A 250 3.00 -5.01 -12.64
N GLY A 251 4.17 -4.85 -13.25
CA GLY A 251 5.21 -3.97 -12.75
C GLY A 251 5.79 -3.11 -13.85
N ARG A 252 6.67 -2.19 -13.46
CA ARG A 252 7.28 -1.18 -14.35
C ARG A 252 6.22 -0.39 -15.13
N ALA A 253 5.02 -0.24 -14.55
CA ALA A 253 3.90 0.48 -15.13
C ALA A 253 4.20 1.99 -15.12
N ARG A 254 4.56 2.55 -16.27
CA ARG A 254 4.90 3.97 -16.45
C ARG A 254 4.36 4.45 -17.79
N GLY A 255 3.52 5.48 -17.75
CA GLY A 255 2.68 5.87 -18.87
C GLY A 255 1.99 4.66 -19.47
N LYS A 256 2.34 4.34 -20.72
CA LYS A 256 1.73 3.26 -21.50
C LYS A 256 2.45 1.91 -21.39
N ARG A 257 3.65 1.91 -20.81
CA ARG A 257 4.52 0.74 -20.74
C ARG A 257 4.30 0.03 -19.42
N PHE A 258 4.14 -1.28 -19.46
CA PHE A 258 4.10 -2.14 -18.30
C PHE A 258 4.61 -3.53 -18.67
N VAL A 259 4.93 -4.34 -17.66
CA VAL A 259 5.33 -5.74 -17.84
C VAL A 259 4.44 -6.59 -16.95
N VAL A 260 3.86 -7.65 -17.53
CA VAL A 260 3.04 -8.64 -16.83
C VAL A 260 3.90 -9.88 -16.63
N LEU A 261 4.03 -10.36 -15.40
CA LEU A 261 4.83 -11.56 -15.09
C LEU A 261 3.99 -12.72 -14.53
N SER A 262 2.71 -12.48 -14.26
CA SER A 262 1.73 -13.48 -13.83
C SER A 262 0.31 -13.02 -14.15
N GLY A 263 -0.61 -13.96 -14.35
CA GLY A 263 -2.05 -13.71 -14.50
C GLY A 263 -2.45 -12.88 -15.73
N SER A 264 -1.75 -13.04 -16.86
CA SER A 264 -1.99 -12.27 -18.08
C SER A 264 -3.35 -12.55 -18.73
N GLU A 265 -3.95 -13.70 -18.44
CA GLU A 265 -5.28 -14.10 -18.90
C GLU A 265 -6.42 -13.21 -18.37
N ARG A 266 -6.18 -12.41 -17.31
CA ARG A 266 -7.13 -11.40 -16.82
C ARG A 266 -7.07 -10.09 -17.60
N ILE A 267 -6.12 -9.92 -18.52
CA ILE A 267 -5.86 -8.63 -19.17
C ILE A 267 -6.55 -8.57 -20.53
N ASP A 268 -7.46 -7.61 -20.66
CA ASP A 268 -8.11 -7.25 -21.91
C ASP A 268 -7.34 -6.10 -22.57
N PHE A 269 -6.65 -6.39 -23.68
CA PHE A 269 -5.90 -5.41 -24.47
C PHE A 269 -6.84 -4.61 -25.38
N ASP A 270 -7.63 -3.74 -24.76
CA ASP A 270 -8.71 -2.96 -25.38
C ASP A 270 -8.30 -1.60 -25.94
N MET A 271 -7.04 -1.20 -25.78
CA MET A 271 -6.53 0.10 -26.23
C MET A 271 -5.23 -0.06 -27.01
N ASP A 272 -5.15 0.61 -28.16
CA ASP A 272 -3.89 0.76 -28.89
C ASP A 272 -2.99 1.77 -28.14
N PRO A 273 -1.79 1.37 -27.69
CA PRO A 273 -0.85 2.28 -27.04
C PRO A 273 -0.49 3.51 -27.90
N ALA A 274 -0.60 3.42 -29.23
CA ALA A 274 -0.35 4.54 -30.12
C ALA A 274 -1.38 5.68 -29.96
N LEU A 275 -2.58 5.38 -29.45
CA LEU A 275 -3.70 6.32 -29.32
C LEU A 275 -3.88 6.91 -27.91
N ALA A 276 -3.18 6.39 -26.91
CA ALA A 276 -3.21 6.96 -25.56
C ALA A 276 -2.40 8.28 -25.51
N ASP A 277 -2.73 9.20 -24.60
CA ASP A 277 -1.87 10.37 -24.36
C ASP A 277 -0.55 9.93 -23.70
N ASP A 278 0.58 10.54 -24.08
CA ASP A 278 1.84 10.33 -23.34
C ASP A 278 1.76 11.04 -21.97
N GLU A 279 2.24 10.37 -20.92
CA GLU A 279 2.47 11.05 -19.64
C GLU A 279 3.41 12.25 -19.87
N PRO A 280 3.08 13.44 -19.33
CA PRO A 280 3.98 14.59 -19.44
C PRO A 280 5.36 14.17 -18.91
N ARG A 281 6.40 14.36 -19.73
CA ARG A 281 7.80 14.15 -19.36
C ARG A 281 8.18 15.15 -18.26
N GLY A 282 7.80 14.86 -17.02
CA GLY A 282 7.97 15.82 -15.92
C GLY A 282 7.94 15.24 -14.50
N SER A 283 7.48 14.01 -14.28
CA SER A 283 7.51 13.41 -12.93
C SER A 283 8.82 12.67 -12.62
N GLY A 284 9.87 12.89 -13.40
CA GLY A 284 11.23 12.52 -13.02
C GLY A 284 11.72 13.55 -12.00
N ARG A 285 12.41 13.10 -10.95
CA ARG A 285 13.11 14.00 -10.01
C ARG A 285 13.76 15.16 -10.79
N LYS A 286 13.54 16.41 -10.35
CA LYS A 286 14.23 17.62 -10.83
C LYS A 286 15.75 17.56 -10.56
N GLY A 287 16.43 16.61 -11.20
CA GLY A 287 17.88 16.38 -11.06
C GLY A 287 18.51 15.80 -12.31
N SER A 288 17.79 15.78 -13.44
CA SER A 288 18.33 15.33 -14.72
C SER A 288 17.86 16.24 -15.86
N GLU A 289 18.05 17.56 -15.70
CA GLU A 289 18.28 18.39 -16.88
C GLU A 289 19.79 18.38 -17.14
N LYS A 290 20.17 17.96 -18.34
CA LYS A 290 21.56 17.95 -18.78
C LYS A 290 22.05 19.39 -18.76
N ALA A 291 23.14 19.64 -18.05
CA ALA A 291 23.95 20.83 -18.28
C ALA A 291 24.44 20.79 -19.74
N GLU A 292 23.98 21.74 -20.55
CA GLU A 292 24.72 22.22 -21.73
C GLU A 292 25.74 23.27 -21.29
#